data_AF-A0AAV6H9Z5-F1
#
_entry.id   AF-A0AAV6H9Z5-F1
#
_cell.length_a   1.000
_cell.length_b   1.000
_cell.length_c   1.000
_cell.angle_alpha   90.00
_cell.angle_beta   90.00
_cell.angle_gamma   90.00
#
_symmetry.space_group_name_H-M   'P 1'
#
loop_
_entity.id
_entity.type
_entity.pdbx_description
1 polymer ?
#
loop_
_entity_poly.entity_id
_entity_poly.type
_entity_poly.pdbx_seq_one_letter_code
_entity_poly.pdbx_strand_id
1 'polypeptide(L)'
;MSLLEFPRGFGMYAQQNLSALLTILFLIFTLFVTVGICTDLKVLVRLSDGQITEETLEADSERDVITVEFKQGDGTLITVLADFKRHVKIFRALVLGEPERGQTQYQALCFITHLDPREFIPTESMARLRQKNSHVVRSADESRGPEQLSMDVAVNLTQAWQLSAHIRNVCGEAQQAYTSQADVTRWTGRGLQRSMFEVQPSDPDVPTPLACSVATGLWEPCLCSYRLSLEWYPCLLKYCRGRGPSPYKCGIRSCSKSFRFSFHTPHRQLCLWDEEA
;
A
#
# COMPACT_ATOMS: atom_id res chain seq x y z
N MET A 1 -35.19 -77.98 -19.57
CA MET A 1 -34.40 -77.40 -20.67
C MET A 1 -34.34 -75.91 -20.46
N SER A 2 -33.21 -75.49 -19.90
CA SER A 2 -32.63 -74.16 -19.71
C SER A 2 -33.05 -72.98 -20.59
N LEU A 3 -33.18 -71.82 -19.91
CA LEU A 3 -32.84 -70.43 -20.30
C LEU A 3 -33.75 -69.73 -21.37
N LEU A 4 -33.90 -68.38 -21.42
CA LEU A 4 -33.36 -67.28 -20.58
C LEU A 4 -34.32 -66.05 -20.57
N GLU A 5 -34.18 -65.16 -19.58
CA GLU A 5 -34.77 -63.80 -19.57
C GLU A 5 -33.85 -62.76 -20.25
N PHE A 6 -34.43 -61.69 -20.82
CA PHE A 6 -33.69 -60.54 -21.35
C PHE A 6 -33.53 -59.44 -20.29
N PRO A 7 -32.30 -59.01 -19.94
CA PRO A 7 -32.10 -57.91 -18.99
C PRO A 7 -32.23 -56.53 -19.66
N ARG A 8 -33.03 -55.64 -19.06
CA ARG A 8 -32.94 -54.18 -19.27
C ARG A 8 -31.75 -53.66 -18.45
N GLY A 9 -30.75 -53.03 -19.08
CA GLY A 9 -29.56 -52.64 -18.30
C GLY A 9 -28.43 -51.86 -19.01
N PHE A 10 -28.72 -50.92 -19.91
CA PHE A 10 -27.70 -50.00 -20.46
C PHE A 10 -28.21 -48.56 -20.48
N GLY A 11 -27.94 -47.81 -19.40
CA GLY A 11 -28.32 -46.39 -19.31
C GLY A 11 -27.70 -45.62 -18.13
N MET A 12 -27.56 -46.23 -16.95
CA MET A 12 -27.18 -45.50 -15.73
C MET A 12 -25.70 -45.08 -15.63
N TYR A 13 -24.76 -45.81 -16.25
CA TYR A 13 -23.32 -45.55 -16.09
C TYR A 13 -22.79 -44.33 -16.87
N ALA A 14 -23.39 -43.99 -18.02
CA ALA A 14 -22.97 -42.82 -18.79
C ALA A 14 -23.43 -41.50 -18.12
N GLN A 15 -24.60 -41.52 -17.49
CA GLN A 15 -25.28 -40.35 -16.96
C GLN A 15 -24.63 -39.80 -15.67
N GLN A 16 -24.10 -40.70 -14.83
CA GLN A 16 -23.37 -40.31 -13.61
C GLN A 16 -22.03 -39.59 -13.90
N ASN A 17 -21.27 -40.09 -14.87
CA ASN A 17 -20.00 -39.48 -15.27
C ASN A 17 -20.20 -38.06 -15.86
N LEU A 18 -21.23 -37.87 -16.68
CA LEU A 18 -21.54 -36.56 -17.26
C LEU A 18 -21.94 -35.54 -16.18
N SER A 19 -22.74 -35.96 -15.19
CA SER A 19 -23.10 -35.12 -14.05
C SER A 19 -21.88 -34.69 -13.25
N ALA A 20 -21.00 -35.64 -12.87
CA ALA A 20 -19.80 -35.34 -12.10
C ALA A 20 -18.85 -34.39 -12.85
N LEU A 21 -18.69 -34.58 -14.17
CA LEU A 21 -17.90 -33.69 -15.01
C LEU A 21 -18.46 -32.26 -15.04
N LEU A 22 -19.79 -32.11 -15.15
CA LEU A 22 -20.45 -30.79 -15.08
C LEU A 22 -20.26 -30.12 -13.71
N THR A 23 -20.38 -30.86 -12.60
CA THR A 23 -20.16 -30.31 -11.26
C THR A 23 -18.70 -29.86 -11.08
N ILE A 24 -17.73 -30.63 -11.59
CA ILE A 24 -16.30 -30.27 -11.56
C ILE A 24 -16.04 -29.04 -12.44
N LEU A 25 -16.59 -28.98 -13.66
CA LEU A 25 -16.50 -27.80 -14.53
C LEU A 25 -17.13 -26.56 -13.90
N PHE A 26 -18.26 -26.71 -13.21
CA PHE A 26 -18.92 -25.61 -12.49
C PHE A 26 -18.08 -25.14 -11.30
N LEU A 27 -17.53 -26.07 -10.50
CA LEU A 27 -16.61 -25.75 -9.40
C LEU A 27 -15.34 -25.04 -9.89
N ILE A 28 -14.72 -25.53 -10.97
CA ILE A 28 -13.56 -24.92 -11.62
C ILE A 28 -13.95 -23.51 -12.13
N PHE A 29 -15.09 -23.37 -12.80
CA PHE A 29 -15.57 -22.06 -13.27
C PHE A 29 -15.81 -21.09 -12.11
N THR A 30 -16.46 -21.52 -11.02
CA THR A 30 -16.64 -20.67 -9.83
C THR A 30 -15.30 -20.31 -9.19
N LEU A 31 -14.33 -21.22 -9.16
CA LEU A 31 -12.98 -20.95 -8.64
C LEU A 31 -12.26 -19.90 -9.50
N PHE A 32 -12.30 -20.04 -10.83
CA PHE A 32 -11.73 -19.06 -11.77
C PHE A 32 -12.46 -17.71 -11.77
N VAL A 33 -13.75 -17.66 -11.43
CA VAL A 33 -14.52 -16.41 -11.30
C VAL A 33 -14.27 -15.72 -9.94
N THR A 34 -13.89 -16.45 -8.89
CA THR A 34 -13.56 -15.87 -7.57
C THR A 34 -12.11 -15.39 -7.43
N VAL A 35 -11.21 -15.79 -8.33
CA VAL A 35 -9.86 -15.22 -8.39
C VAL A 35 -9.95 -13.90 -9.16
N GLY A 36 -10.20 -12.82 -8.42
CA GLY A 36 -10.17 -11.45 -8.96
C GLY A 36 -8.85 -11.14 -9.66
N ILE A 37 -8.89 -10.25 -10.65
CA ILE A 37 -7.74 -9.95 -11.52
C ILE A 37 -6.76 -9.01 -10.79
N CYS A 38 -6.07 -9.54 -9.79
CA CYS A 38 -4.84 -8.93 -9.27
C CYS A 38 -3.73 -9.10 -10.31
N THR A 39 -2.98 -8.02 -10.58
CA THR A 39 -1.81 -8.09 -11.44
C THR A 39 -0.65 -7.35 -10.81
N ASP A 40 0.50 -8.02 -10.72
CA ASP A 40 1.75 -7.42 -10.30
C ASP A 40 2.56 -6.86 -11.50
N LEU A 41 3.24 -5.76 -11.26
CA LEU A 41 4.23 -5.16 -12.13
C LEU A 41 5.52 -4.98 -11.34
N LYS A 42 6.46 -5.89 -11.53
CA LYS A 42 7.81 -5.78 -10.98
C LYS A 42 8.66 -4.81 -11.80
N VAL A 43 9.41 -3.96 -11.10
CA VAL A 43 10.20 -2.87 -11.67
C VAL A 43 11.54 -2.76 -10.95
N LEU A 44 12.65 -2.88 -11.68
CA LEU A 44 13.94 -2.49 -11.13
C LEU A 44 14.03 -0.96 -11.09
N VAL A 45 14.37 -0.39 -9.94
CA VAL A 45 14.60 1.05 -9.75
C VAL A 45 15.94 1.30 -9.10
N ARG A 46 16.46 2.53 -9.22
CA ARG A 46 17.61 2.99 -8.45
C ARG A 46 17.11 3.85 -7.29
N LEU A 47 17.46 3.45 -6.08
CA LEU A 47 17.20 4.19 -4.83
C LEU A 47 18.10 5.42 -4.70
N SER A 48 17.74 6.34 -3.80
CA SER A 48 18.50 7.57 -3.53
C SER A 48 19.93 7.33 -3.01
N ASP A 49 20.20 6.16 -2.42
CA ASP A 49 21.54 5.70 -1.98
C ASP A 49 22.38 5.09 -3.14
N GLY A 50 21.79 5.01 -4.34
CA GLY A 50 22.42 4.41 -5.53
C GLY A 50 22.21 2.90 -5.69
N GLN A 51 21.66 2.20 -4.68
CA GLN A 51 21.34 0.78 -4.78
C GLN A 51 20.21 0.53 -5.79
N ILE A 52 20.14 -0.71 -6.31
CA ILE A 52 19.06 -1.14 -7.20
C ILE A 52 18.18 -2.13 -6.45
N THR A 53 16.87 -1.86 -6.40
CA THR A 53 15.87 -2.70 -5.74
C THR A 53 14.75 -3.07 -6.71
N GLU A 54 13.99 -4.11 -6.39
CA GLU A 54 12.76 -4.47 -7.10
C GLU A 54 11.56 -3.84 -6.39
N GLU A 55 10.92 -2.87 -7.03
CA GLU A 55 9.60 -2.37 -6.67
C GLU A 55 8.53 -3.31 -7.27
N THR A 56 7.58 -3.76 -6.47
CA THR A 56 6.39 -4.49 -6.92
C THR A 56 5.19 -3.58 -6.83
N LEU A 57 4.55 -3.28 -7.97
CA LEU A 57 3.29 -2.55 -8.03
C LEU A 57 2.14 -3.52 -8.31
N GLU A 58 1.27 -3.75 -7.35
CA GLU A 58 0.03 -4.50 -7.53
C GLU A 58 -1.14 -3.55 -7.80
N ALA A 59 -2.06 -3.94 -8.69
CA ALA A 59 -3.33 -3.25 -8.88
C ALA A 59 -4.50 -4.24 -8.83
N ASP A 60 -5.51 -3.88 -8.04
CA ASP A 60 -6.78 -4.58 -7.88
C ASP A 60 -7.90 -3.63 -8.35
N SER A 61 -8.41 -3.85 -9.56
CA SER A 61 -9.47 -3.02 -10.14
C SER A 61 -10.87 -3.29 -9.58
N GLU A 62 -11.07 -4.38 -8.84
CA GLU A 62 -12.36 -4.70 -8.21
C GLU A 62 -12.53 -3.98 -6.87
N ARG A 63 -11.43 -3.90 -6.11
CA ARG A 63 -11.37 -3.14 -4.85
C ARG A 63 -11.03 -1.66 -5.07
N ASP A 64 -10.53 -1.30 -6.25
CA ASP A 64 -10.03 0.02 -6.63
C ASP A 64 -8.84 0.46 -5.75
N VAL A 65 -7.83 -0.42 -5.71
CA VAL A 65 -6.62 -0.30 -4.88
C VAL A 65 -5.35 -0.45 -5.72
N ILE A 66 -4.31 0.31 -5.36
CA ILE A 66 -2.93 0.11 -5.84
C ILE A 66 -2.04 -0.09 -4.61
N THR A 67 -1.16 -1.08 -4.65
CA THR A 67 -0.14 -1.32 -3.63
C THR A 67 1.24 -1.21 -4.27
N VAL A 68 2.18 -0.52 -3.63
CA VAL A 68 3.59 -0.43 -4.03
C VAL A 68 4.43 -0.96 -2.88
N GLU A 69 5.22 -2.01 -3.13
CA GLU A 69 6.09 -2.62 -2.12
C GLU A 69 7.54 -2.69 -2.59
N PHE A 70 8.49 -2.36 -1.72
CA PHE A 70 9.92 -2.44 -2.00
C PHE A 70 10.75 -2.50 -0.71
N LYS A 71 12.04 -2.83 -0.86
CA LYS A 71 13.02 -2.80 0.23
C LYS A 71 14.01 -1.67 0.01
N GLN A 72 14.23 -0.86 1.04
CA GLN A 72 15.27 0.17 1.11
C GLN A 72 16.67 -0.44 1.32
N GLY A 73 17.73 0.36 1.16
CA GLY A 73 19.12 -0.11 1.23
C GLY A 73 19.60 -0.56 2.61
N ASP A 74 18.95 -0.08 3.66
CA ASP A 74 19.08 -0.49 5.07
C ASP A 74 18.35 -1.82 5.38
N GLY A 75 17.52 -2.30 4.46
CA GLY A 75 16.67 -3.47 4.63
C GLY A 75 15.23 -3.18 5.07
N THR A 76 14.87 -1.92 5.34
CA THR A 76 13.50 -1.51 5.70
C THR A 76 12.52 -1.88 4.59
N LEU A 77 11.41 -2.55 4.96
CA LEU A 77 10.35 -2.91 4.01
C LEU A 77 9.28 -1.83 3.98
N ILE A 78 9.06 -1.27 2.79
CA ILE A 78 8.07 -0.22 2.53
C ILE A 78 6.86 -0.82 1.83
N THR A 79 5.68 -0.45 2.31
CA THR A 79 4.40 -0.71 1.63
C THR A 79 3.61 0.59 1.55
N VAL A 80 3.19 0.99 0.36
CA VAL A 80 2.29 2.14 0.14
C VAL A 80 1.02 1.64 -0.55
N LEU A 81 -0.11 1.76 0.13
CA LEU A 81 -1.43 1.37 -0.39
C LEU A 81 -2.28 2.61 -0.65
N ALA A 82 -2.78 2.74 -1.87
CA ALA A 82 -3.71 3.78 -2.30
C ALA A 82 -5.10 3.17 -2.53
N ASP A 83 -6.05 3.49 -1.63
CA ASP A 83 -7.46 3.12 -1.68
C ASP A 83 -8.25 4.27 -2.33
N PHE A 84 -8.54 4.12 -3.63
CA PHE A 84 -9.23 5.14 -4.42
C PHE A 84 -10.71 5.26 -4.03
N LYS A 85 -11.32 4.13 -3.64
CA LYS A 85 -12.71 4.03 -3.19
C LYS A 85 -12.98 4.81 -1.90
N ARG A 86 -12.00 4.92 -1.00
CA ARG A 86 -12.06 5.70 0.24
C ARG A 86 -11.32 7.04 0.17
N HIS A 87 -10.51 7.26 -0.85
CA HIS A 87 -9.55 8.38 -0.94
C HIS A 87 -8.56 8.39 0.23
N VAL A 88 -7.99 7.23 0.54
CA VAL A 88 -7.04 7.03 1.65
C VAL A 88 -5.74 6.45 1.10
N LYS A 89 -4.61 6.99 1.55
CA LYS A 89 -3.27 6.51 1.24
C LYS A 89 -2.56 6.14 2.53
N ILE A 90 -2.14 4.88 2.63
CA ILE A 90 -1.53 4.26 3.79
C ILE A 90 -0.07 3.98 3.46
N PHE A 91 0.85 4.44 4.29
CA PHE A 91 2.26 4.08 4.25
C PHE A 91 2.58 3.20 5.45
N ARG A 92 3.33 2.12 5.22
CA ARG A 92 4.03 1.35 6.24
C ARG A 92 5.52 1.39 5.95
N ALA A 93 6.32 1.59 7.00
CA ALA A 93 7.73 1.24 7.01
C ALA A 93 7.98 0.22 8.13
N LEU A 94 8.41 -0.98 7.77
CA LEU A 94 8.86 -2.01 8.71
C LEU A 94 10.38 -1.89 8.82
N VAL A 95 10.82 -1.07 9.78
CA VAL A 95 12.24 -0.79 10.03
C VAL A 95 12.84 -1.97 10.79
N LEU A 96 13.97 -2.47 10.33
CA LEU A 96 14.68 -3.55 11.01
C LEU A 96 15.46 -2.98 12.21
N GLY A 97 15.42 -3.66 13.36
CA GLY A 97 16.20 -3.25 14.51
C GLY A 97 17.70 -3.43 14.27
N GLU A 98 18.51 -2.46 14.71
CA GLU A 98 19.96 -2.51 14.65
C GLU A 98 20.57 -3.28 15.86
N PRO A 99 21.15 -4.48 15.68
CA PRO A 99 21.67 -5.27 16.80
C PRO A 99 22.84 -4.59 17.52
N GLU A 100 23.67 -3.86 16.77
CA GLU A 100 24.79 -3.06 17.28
C GLU A 100 24.34 -1.92 18.22
N ARG A 101 23.07 -1.49 18.12
CA ARG A 101 22.43 -0.50 19.00
C ARG A 101 21.55 -1.16 20.07
N GLY A 102 21.63 -2.49 20.22
CA GLY A 102 20.86 -3.26 21.19
C GLY A 102 19.42 -3.57 20.78
N GLN A 103 19.01 -3.26 19.54
CA GLN A 103 17.67 -3.56 19.04
C GLN A 103 17.63 -4.97 18.42
N THR A 104 16.75 -5.82 18.94
CA THR A 104 16.60 -7.22 18.49
C THR A 104 15.27 -7.51 17.77
N GLN A 105 14.41 -6.49 17.65
CA GLN A 105 13.09 -6.57 17.02
C GLN A 105 12.94 -5.46 15.99
N TYR A 106 12.06 -5.69 15.00
CA TYR A 106 11.66 -4.67 14.04
C TYR A 106 10.71 -3.64 14.69
N GLN A 107 10.55 -2.49 14.04
CA GLN A 107 9.55 -1.48 14.40
C GLN A 107 8.73 -1.09 13.16
N ALA A 108 7.41 -1.22 13.25
CA ALA A 108 6.51 -0.80 12.19
C ALA A 108 5.98 0.62 12.44
N LEU A 109 6.26 1.54 11.51
CA LEU A 109 5.64 2.84 11.40
C LEU A 109 4.44 2.76 10.44
N CYS A 110 3.33 3.40 10.79
CA CYS A 110 2.18 3.53 9.89
C CYS A 110 1.70 4.99 9.81
N PHE A 111 1.56 5.50 8.59
CA PHE A 111 1.10 6.86 8.30
C PHE A 111 -0.10 6.81 7.36
N ILE A 112 -1.18 7.54 7.69
CA ILE A 112 -2.44 7.51 6.95
C ILE A 112 -2.79 8.94 6.52
N THR A 113 -2.99 9.13 5.22
CA THR A 113 -3.20 10.44 4.57
C THR A 113 -4.38 10.38 3.59
N HIS A 114 -4.90 11.53 3.18
CA HIS A 114 -5.82 11.58 2.04
C HIS A 114 -5.09 11.34 0.71
N LEU A 115 -5.72 10.56 -0.18
CA LEU A 115 -5.25 10.29 -1.54
C LEU A 115 -5.83 11.32 -2.53
N ASP A 116 -4.98 12.06 -3.25
CA ASP A 116 -5.43 12.77 -4.47
C ASP A 116 -5.60 11.73 -5.59
N PRO A 117 -6.79 11.58 -6.21
CA PRO A 117 -7.01 10.63 -7.30
C PRO A 117 -6.11 10.82 -8.53
N ARG A 118 -5.41 11.95 -8.64
CA ARG A 118 -4.47 12.29 -9.72
C ARG A 118 -3.01 11.99 -9.37
N GLU A 119 -2.73 11.45 -8.19
CA GLU A 119 -1.36 11.11 -7.79
C GLU A 119 -0.82 9.96 -8.66
N PHE A 120 -1.62 8.90 -8.85
CA PHE A 120 -1.36 7.76 -9.74
C PHE A 120 -2.29 7.77 -10.97
N ILE A 121 -1.99 6.91 -11.95
CA ILE A 121 -2.97 6.55 -12.99
C ILE A 121 -4.12 5.70 -12.42
N PRO A 122 -5.30 5.66 -13.08
CA PRO A 122 -6.42 4.82 -12.65
C PRO A 122 -6.05 3.32 -12.56
N THR A 123 -6.62 2.64 -11.58
CA THR A 123 -6.39 1.23 -11.21
C THR A 123 -6.52 0.28 -12.42
N GLU A 124 -7.60 0.39 -13.20
CA GLU A 124 -7.80 -0.38 -14.45
C GLU A 124 -6.67 -0.21 -15.47
N SER A 125 -5.98 0.95 -15.45
CA SER A 125 -4.87 1.25 -16.37
C SER A 125 -3.54 0.76 -15.81
N MET A 126 -3.37 0.82 -14.48
CA MET A 126 -2.26 0.17 -13.76
C MET A 126 -2.27 -1.35 -13.98
N ALA A 127 -3.43 -2.00 -13.81
CA ALA A 127 -3.61 -3.44 -13.96
C ALA A 127 -3.32 -3.99 -15.40
N ARG A 128 -3.23 -3.09 -16.39
CA ARG A 128 -2.88 -3.42 -17.78
C ARG A 128 -1.43 -3.10 -18.14
N LEU A 129 -0.65 -2.49 -17.25
CA LEU A 129 0.77 -2.24 -17.49
C LEU A 129 1.54 -3.57 -17.50
N ARG A 130 2.45 -3.73 -18.46
CA ARG A 130 3.36 -4.87 -18.55
C ARG A 130 4.75 -4.37 -18.91
N GLN A 131 5.78 -4.94 -18.29
CA GLN A 131 7.15 -4.64 -18.66
C GLN A 131 7.53 -5.33 -19.97
N LYS A 132 8.00 -4.56 -20.97
CA LYS A 132 8.58 -5.13 -22.21
C LYS A 132 9.97 -5.74 -21.99
N ASN A 133 10.70 -5.27 -20.98
CA ASN A 133 12.00 -5.79 -20.55
C ASN A 133 12.11 -5.59 -19.04
N SER A 134 12.21 -6.70 -18.31
CA SER A 134 12.28 -6.82 -16.84
C SER A 134 13.62 -6.39 -16.26
N HIS A 135 14.70 -6.41 -17.04
CA HIS A 135 16.05 -6.09 -16.58
C HIS A 135 16.42 -4.61 -16.71
N VAL A 136 15.48 -3.77 -17.19
CA VAL A 136 15.71 -2.33 -17.34
C VAL A 136 15.43 -1.62 -16.02
N VAL A 137 16.49 -1.12 -15.39
CA VAL A 137 16.40 -0.15 -14.29
C VAL A 137 15.66 1.09 -14.79
N ARG A 138 14.58 1.45 -14.12
CA ARG A 138 13.75 2.62 -14.42
C ARG A 138 14.18 3.83 -13.62
N SER A 139 13.79 4.99 -14.13
CA SER A 139 13.86 6.28 -13.46
C SER A 139 12.59 7.05 -13.82
N ALA A 140 12.17 7.98 -12.96
CA ALA A 140 11.00 8.80 -13.22
C ALA A 140 11.21 9.74 -14.42
N ASP A 141 10.15 9.97 -15.21
CA ASP A 141 10.12 11.03 -16.25
C ASP A 141 10.02 12.43 -15.62
N GLU A 142 9.59 12.52 -14.35
CA GLU A 142 9.30 13.76 -13.62
C GLU A 142 9.58 13.55 -12.11
N SER A 143 10.42 14.38 -11.50
CA SER A 143 10.58 14.38 -10.04
C SER A 143 9.64 15.43 -9.44
N ARG A 144 8.73 14.99 -8.56
CA ARG A 144 7.83 15.88 -7.81
C ARG A 144 8.51 16.30 -6.51
N GLY A 145 8.32 17.56 -6.12
CA GLY A 145 8.91 18.12 -4.91
C GLY A 145 8.51 17.36 -3.63
N PRO A 146 9.36 17.40 -2.58
CA PRO A 146 9.11 16.68 -1.35
C PRO A 146 7.87 17.22 -0.61
N GLU A 147 7.09 16.32 -0.04
CA GLU A 147 5.90 16.65 0.77
C GLU A 147 6.20 16.49 2.26
N GLN A 148 6.09 17.57 3.03
CA GLN A 148 6.22 17.57 4.48
C GLN A 148 4.84 17.31 5.11
N LEU A 149 4.74 16.31 5.97
CA LEU A 149 3.49 15.86 6.59
C LEU A 149 3.64 15.87 8.11
N SER A 150 2.90 16.74 8.80
CA SER A 150 2.77 16.66 10.27
C SER A 150 1.71 15.64 10.60
N MET A 151 2.09 14.62 11.37
CA MET A 151 1.26 13.48 11.74
C MET A 151 1.03 13.51 13.25
N ASP A 152 0.21 14.49 13.65
CA ASP A 152 -0.04 14.94 15.03
C ASP A 152 -1.23 14.23 15.71
N VAL A 153 -1.92 13.36 14.98
CA VAL A 153 -3.11 12.64 15.46
C VAL A 153 -2.92 11.14 15.34
N ALA A 154 -3.11 10.43 16.45
CA ALA A 154 -3.15 8.97 16.48
C ALA A 154 -4.48 8.43 15.95
N VAL A 155 -4.42 7.28 15.26
CA VAL A 155 -5.58 6.57 14.73
C VAL A 155 -5.78 5.28 15.50
N ASN A 156 -6.96 5.11 16.07
CA ASN A 156 -7.34 3.91 16.81
C ASN A 156 -7.56 2.74 15.82
N LEU A 157 -6.58 1.83 15.74
CA LEU A 157 -6.56 0.71 14.80
C LEU A 157 -7.78 -0.23 14.92
N THR A 158 -8.47 -0.28 16.07
CA THR A 158 -9.69 -1.08 16.24
C THR A 158 -10.90 -0.51 15.50
N GLN A 159 -10.94 0.82 15.32
CA GLN A 159 -12.00 1.53 14.60
C GLN A 159 -11.60 1.95 13.17
N ALA A 160 -10.31 1.86 12.84
CA ALA A 160 -9.74 2.32 11.56
C ALA A 160 -10.39 1.71 10.30
N TRP A 161 -11.03 0.53 10.41
CA TRP A 161 -11.78 -0.09 9.32
C TRP A 161 -12.89 0.81 8.73
N GLN A 162 -13.41 1.76 9.53
CA GLN A 162 -14.42 2.74 9.06
C GLN A 162 -13.84 3.71 8.01
N LEU A 163 -12.54 4.03 8.13
CA LEU A 163 -11.80 4.86 7.19
C LEU A 163 -11.40 4.05 5.95
N SER A 164 -10.70 2.94 6.15
CA SER A 164 -10.42 1.94 5.11
C SER A 164 -10.21 0.56 5.75
N ALA A 165 -10.81 -0.47 5.14
CA ALA A 165 -10.68 -1.85 5.58
C ALA A 165 -9.22 -2.37 5.50
N HIS A 166 -8.40 -1.76 4.65
CA HIS A 166 -7.01 -2.17 4.42
C HIS A 166 -6.08 -1.79 5.59
N ILE A 167 -6.43 -0.80 6.42
CA ILE A 167 -5.57 -0.29 7.50
C ILE A 167 -5.18 -1.39 8.49
N ARG A 168 -6.11 -2.30 8.84
CA ARG A 168 -5.82 -3.40 9.78
C ARG A 168 -4.77 -4.37 9.24
N ASN A 169 -4.77 -4.63 7.93
CA ASN A 169 -3.87 -5.59 7.31
C ASN A 169 -2.50 -4.96 7.03
N VAL A 170 -2.46 -3.70 6.58
CA VAL A 170 -1.21 -2.99 6.34
C VAL A 170 -0.52 -2.64 7.66
N CYS A 171 -1.24 -2.03 8.60
CA CYS A 171 -0.67 -1.44 9.81
C CYS A 171 -0.83 -2.31 11.08
N GLY A 172 -1.19 -3.60 10.94
CA GLY A 172 -1.43 -4.49 12.08
C GLY A 172 -0.20 -4.77 12.96
N GLU A 173 1.01 -4.58 12.43
CA GLU A 173 2.28 -4.72 13.14
C GLU A 173 2.73 -3.41 13.83
N ALA A 174 2.10 -2.27 13.49
CA ALA A 174 2.44 -0.98 14.07
C ALA A 174 1.78 -0.81 15.43
N GLN A 175 2.55 -0.33 16.42
CA GLN A 175 2.01 0.01 17.75
C GLN A 175 0.91 1.09 17.65
N GLN A 176 1.06 2.01 16.71
CA GLN A 176 0.13 3.10 16.45
C GLN A 176 0.22 3.52 14.98
N ALA A 177 -0.90 4.00 14.42
CA ALA A 177 -0.93 4.67 13.13
C ALA A 177 -1.16 6.17 13.33
N TYR A 178 -0.50 7.00 12.53
CA TYR A 178 -0.55 8.46 12.66
C TYR A 178 -1.19 9.10 11.42
N THR A 179 -1.85 10.24 11.62
CA THR A 179 -2.47 11.05 10.56
C THR A 179 -2.39 12.54 10.89
N SER A 180 -2.71 13.39 9.93
CA SER A 180 -2.70 14.85 10.09
C SER A 180 -4.04 15.38 10.57
N GLN A 181 -4.05 16.42 11.41
CA GLN A 181 -5.28 17.11 11.81
C GLN A 181 -6.09 17.68 10.61
N ALA A 182 -5.41 17.99 9.50
CA ALA A 182 -6.05 18.40 8.25
C ALA A 182 -6.87 17.25 7.61
N ASP A 183 -6.32 16.03 7.61
CA ASP A 183 -7.03 14.84 7.11
C ASP A 183 -8.18 14.42 8.04
N VAL A 184 -7.98 14.49 9.36
CA VAL A 184 -9.06 14.28 10.35
C VAL A 184 -10.22 15.24 10.09
N THR A 185 -9.94 16.52 9.86
CA THR A 185 -10.96 17.52 9.53
C THR A 185 -11.67 17.18 8.21
N ARG A 186 -10.92 16.74 7.20
CA ARG A 186 -11.45 16.32 5.90
C ARG A 186 -12.36 15.08 5.98
N TRP A 187 -12.02 14.08 6.79
CA TRP A 187 -12.80 12.86 6.93
C TRP A 187 -14.01 13.02 7.86
N THR A 188 -13.85 13.72 9.00
CA THR A 188 -14.98 14.03 9.90
C THR A 188 -16.01 14.94 9.22
N GLY A 189 -15.58 15.87 8.37
CA GLY A 189 -16.47 16.65 7.50
C GLY A 189 -17.27 15.83 6.47
N ARG A 190 -16.89 14.57 6.22
CA ARG A 190 -17.65 13.59 5.41
C ARG A 190 -18.51 12.63 6.25
N GLY A 191 -18.65 12.89 7.56
CA GLY A 191 -19.48 12.10 8.48
C GLY A 191 -18.76 10.95 9.21
N LEU A 192 -17.42 10.87 9.12
CA LEU A 192 -16.65 9.87 9.88
C LEU A 192 -16.61 10.25 11.37
N GLN A 193 -16.71 9.27 12.27
CA GLN A 193 -16.74 9.53 13.71
C GLN A 193 -15.39 10.04 14.22
N ARG A 194 -15.38 11.10 15.04
CA ARG A 194 -14.15 11.67 15.58
C ARG A 194 -13.48 10.79 16.65
N SER A 195 -14.21 9.84 17.24
CA SER A 195 -13.74 8.94 18.32
C SER A 195 -12.59 8.01 17.92
N MET A 196 -12.36 7.78 16.62
CA MET A 196 -11.23 6.99 16.13
C MET A 196 -9.92 7.79 16.06
N PHE A 197 -9.96 9.09 16.34
CA PHE A 197 -8.83 10.01 16.22
C PHE A 197 -8.47 10.59 17.59
N GLU A 198 -7.34 10.14 18.12
CA GLU A 198 -6.79 10.57 19.39
C GLU A 198 -5.75 11.66 19.09
N VAL A 199 -6.15 12.93 19.24
CA VAL A 199 -5.24 14.06 19.03
C VAL A 199 -4.17 14.00 20.11
N GLN A 200 -2.89 13.95 19.72
CA GLN A 200 -1.80 13.93 20.69
C GLN A 200 -1.88 15.22 21.53
N PRO A 201 -1.85 15.15 22.87
CA PRO A 201 -2.01 16.33 23.71
C PRO A 201 -0.84 17.31 23.49
N SER A 202 -1.13 18.39 22.76
CA SER A 202 -0.33 19.60 22.72
C SER A 202 -0.77 20.49 23.87
N ASP A 203 -0.19 20.23 25.05
CA ASP A 203 -0.37 21.12 26.19
C ASP A 203 0.29 22.47 25.86
N PRO A 204 -0.46 23.59 25.82
CA PRO A 204 0.07 24.89 25.41
C PRO A 204 1.10 25.47 26.40
N ASP A 205 1.14 24.98 27.65
CA ASP A 205 2.16 25.36 28.64
C ASP A 205 3.43 24.48 28.56
N VAL A 206 3.41 23.39 27.78
CA VAL A 206 4.58 22.52 27.56
C VAL A 206 5.31 22.96 26.28
N PRO A 207 6.62 23.27 26.34
CA PRO A 207 7.40 23.58 25.15
C PRO A 207 7.31 22.47 24.10
N THR A 208 7.17 22.84 22.82
CA THR A 208 7.17 21.88 21.70
C THR A 208 8.37 20.95 21.83
N PRO A 209 8.18 19.61 21.82
CA PRO A 209 9.28 18.67 21.98
C PRO A 209 10.40 18.90 20.97
N LEU A 210 11.64 18.84 21.44
CA LEU A 210 12.83 18.95 20.59
C LEU A 210 12.84 17.80 19.56
N ALA A 211 13.55 18.00 18.45
CA ALA A 211 13.77 16.94 17.47
C ALA A 211 14.52 15.76 18.12
N CYS A 212 14.20 14.53 17.71
CA CYS A 212 14.83 13.33 18.27
C CYS A 212 16.34 13.26 17.99
N SER A 213 16.82 13.93 16.95
CA SER A 213 18.25 14.15 16.67
C SER A 213 18.99 15.01 17.70
N VAL A 214 18.28 15.84 18.47
CA VAL A 214 18.84 16.77 19.47
C VAL A 214 18.65 16.25 20.91
N ALA A 215 17.61 15.45 21.15
CA ALA A 215 17.29 14.94 22.49
C ALA A 215 18.37 13.98 23.02
N THR A 216 18.88 14.23 24.22
CA THR A 216 19.97 13.41 24.79
C THR A 216 19.46 12.16 25.51
N GLY A 217 18.30 12.21 26.15
CA GLY A 217 17.74 11.07 26.87
C GLY A 217 17.00 10.10 25.95
N LEU A 218 17.37 8.81 26.00
CA LEU A 218 16.72 7.74 25.21
C LEU A 218 15.22 7.57 25.52
N TRP A 219 14.81 7.96 26.73
CA TRP A 219 13.45 7.82 27.26
C TRP A 219 12.65 9.12 27.25
N GLU A 220 13.24 10.22 26.76
CA GLU A 220 12.57 11.51 26.66
C GLU A 220 11.65 11.56 25.44
N PRO A 221 10.49 12.26 25.53
CA PRO A 221 9.62 12.48 24.38
C PRO A 221 10.25 13.48 23.41
N CYS A 222 10.09 13.24 22.11
CA CYS A 222 10.68 14.07 21.07
C CYS A 222 9.84 14.05 19.78
N LEU A 223 10.10 15.03 18.90
CA LEU A 223 9.53 15.08 17.56
C LEU A 223 10.42 14.27 16.62
N CYS A 224 9.91 13.12 16.18
CA CYS A 224 10.58 12.23 15.24
C CYS A 224 10.36 12.69 13.80
N SER A 225 11.36 12.56 12.93
CA SER A 225 11.17 12.65 11.48
C SER A 225 11.54 11.35 10.76
N TYR A 226 10.71 10.96 9.78
CA TYR A 226 10.94 9.78 8.93
C TYR A 226 10.78 10.16 7.46
N ARG A 227 11.70 9.70 6.60
CA ARG A 227 11.72 10.00 5.17
C ARG A 227 11.44 8.74 4.34
N LEU A 228 10.57 8.88 3.33
CA LEU A 228 10.21 7.81 2.40
C LEU A 228 10.19 8.39 0.98
N SER A 229 10.88 7.75 0.04
CA SER A 229 10.81 8.10 -1.39
C SER A 229 10.11 6.99 -2.18
N LEU A 230 9.20 7.38 -3.08
CA LEU A 230 8.78 6.55 -4.21
C LEU A 230 9.62 6.98 -5.41
N GLU A 231 10.56 6.15 -5.86
CA GLU A 231 11.51 6.50 -6.92
C GLU A 231 10.90 6.34 -8.31
N TRP A 232 9.90 5.47 -8.45
CA TRP A 232 9.15 5.32 -9.68
C TRP A 232 7.69 4.93 -9.41
N TYR A 233 6.73 5.70 -9.95
CA TYR A 233 5.34 5.26 -10.04
C TYR A 233 4.61 5.86 -11.25
N PRO A 234 3.70 5.12 -11.91
CA PRO A 234 2.89 5.65 -13.00
C PRO A 234 1.90 6.71 -12.51
N CYS A 235 2.13 7.97 -12.88
CA CYS A 235 1.42 9.13 -12.36
C CYS A 235 0.53 9.86 -13.37
N LEU A 236 0.69 9.60 -14.68
CA LEU A 236 -0.13 10.20 -15.73
C LEU A 236 -0.26 9.27 -16.94
N LEU A 237 -1.43 9.25 -17.58
CA LEU A 237 -1.64 8.55 -18.86
C LEU A 237 -1.23 9.46 -20.03
N LYS A 238 -0.41 8.94 -20.95
CA LYS A 238 -0.07 9.60 -22.22
C LYS A 238 -1.06 9.17 -23.29
N TYR A 239 -1.63 10.15 -23.99
CA TYR A 239 -2.62 9.97 -25.06
C TYR A 239 -2.05 10.40 -26.41
N CYS A 240 -2.20 9.54 -27.42
CA CYS A 240 -1.73 9.78 -28.78
C CYS A 240 -2.91 10.00 -29.73
N ARG A 241 -2.72 10.83 -30.76
CA ARG A 241 -3.69 10.98 -31.85
C ARG A 241 -3.51 9.86 -32.86
N GLY A 242 -4.60 9.14 -33.15
CA GLY A 242 -4.65 8.11 -34.18
C GLY A 242 -5.38 8.60 -35.44
N ARG A 243 -5.77 7.66 -36.31
CA ARG A 243 -6.65 7.94 -37.47
C ARG A 243 -8.13 8.10 -37.09
N GLY A 244 -8.51 7.72 -35.88
CA GLY A 244 -9.88 7.84 -35.35
C GLY A 244 -10.14 9.21 -34.69
N PRO A 245 -11.41 9.55 -34.42
CA PRO A 245 -11.80 10.85 -33.88
C PRO A 245 -11.37 11.09 -32.42
N SER A 246 -11.20 10.02 -31.63
CA SER A 246 -10.76 10.08 -30.23
C SER A 246 -9.27 9.71 -30.08
N PRO A 247 -8.49 10.41 -29.23
CA PRO A 247 -7.14 10.00 -28.89
C PRO A 247 -7.14 8.69 -28.08
N TYR A 248 -6.08 7.89 -28.21
CA TYR A 248 -5.96 6.58 -27.56
C TYR A 248 -4.83 6.57 -26.52
N LYS A 249 -4.97 5.75 -25.46
CA LYS A 249 -3.92 5.54 -24.45
C LYS A 249 -2.70 4.89 -25.13
N CYS A 250 -1.54 5.54 -25.09
CA CYS A 250 -0.33 5.06 -25.77
C CYS A 250 0.89 4.91 -24.85
N GLY A 251 0.81 5.33 -23.60
CA GLY A 251 1.86 5.14 -22.61
C GLY A 251 1.54 5.79 -21.27
N ILE A 252 2.55 5.89 -20.42
CA ILE A 252 2.49 6.55 -19.11
C ILE A 252 3.58 7.61 -18.98
N ARG A 253 3.39 8.58 -18.10
CA ARG A 253 4.48 9.30 -17.42
C ARG A 253 4.71 8.64 -16.06
N SER A 254 5.97 8.38 -15.74
CA SER A 254 6.39 8.00 -14.38
C SER A 254 6.80 9.22 -13.58
N CYS A 255 6.50 9.23 -12.28
CA CYS A 255 6.95 10.24 -11.36
C CYS A 255 7.80 9.63 -10.25
N SER A 256 8.63 10.45 -9.60
CA SER A 256 9.17 10.20 -8.26
C SER A 256 8.61 11.23 -7.27
N LYS A 257 8.57 10.90 -5.99
CA LYS A 257 8.15 11.81 -4.91
C LYS A 257 8.67 11.34 -3.56
N SER A 258 9.24 12.28 -2.79
CA SER A 258 9.64 12.04 -1.40
C SER A 258 8.60 12.60 -0.43
N PHE A 259 8.46 11.93 0.70
CA PHE A 259 7.60 12.29 1.82
C PHE A 259 8.48 12.40 3.07
N ARG A 260 8.23 13.42 3.90
CA ARG A 260 8.85 13.54 5.23
C ARG A 260 7.74 13.68 6.27
N PHE A 261 7.59 12.64 7.07
CA PHE A 261 6.62 12.57 8.16
C PHE A 261 7.26 13.10 9.44
N SER A 262 6.56 13.98 10.16
CA SER A 262 6.96 14.44 11.50
C SER A 262 5.89 14.06 12.51
N PHE A 263 6.26 13.34 13.56
CA PHE A 263 5.32 12.77 14.53
C PHE A 263 5.91 12.72 15.94
N HIS A 264 5.06 12.78 16.94
CA HIS A 264 5.48 12.68 18.34
C HIS A 264 5.81 11.23 18.72
N THR A 265 6.96 11.00 19.35
CA THR A 265 7.27 9.72 20.01
C THR A 265 7.40 9.93 21.53
N PRO A 266 6.88 9.01 22.38
CA PRO A 266 7.07 9.09 23.83
C PRO A 266 8.53 8.88 24.28
N HIS A 267 9.35 8.22 23.45
CA HIS A 267 10.75 7.92 23.75
C HIS A 267 11.62 8.04 22.49
N ARG A 268 12.77 8.73 22.58
CA ARG A 268 13.76 8.82 21.47
C ARG A 268 14.20 7.47 20.91
N GLN A 269 14.32 6.43 21.75
CA GLN A 269 14.73 5.09 21.29
C GLN A 269 13.78 4.42 20.28
N LEU A 270 12.57 4.97 20.10
CA LEU A 270 11.59 4.56 19.08
C LEU A 270 11.73 5.36 17.77
N CYS A 271 12.82 6.12 17.62
CA CYS A 271 13.13 7.01 16.50
C CYS A 271 14.66 7.13 16.29
N LEU A 272 15.35 6.00 16.14
CA LEU A 272 16.83 5.98 15.99
C LEU A 272 17.34 6.32 14.57
N TRP A 273 16.43 6.47 13.60
CA TRP A 273 16.71 6.81 12.19
C TRP A 273 16.70 8.32 11.90
N ASP A 274 16.35 9.18 12.86
CA ASP A 274 16.26 10.64 12.66
C ASP A 274 17.64 11.34 12.78
N GLU A 275 18.74 10.58 12.73
CA GLU A 275 20.10 11.08 12.99
C GLU A 275 20.83 11.65 11.76
N GLU A 276 20.12 11.86 10.64
CA GLU A 276 20.61 12.59 9.46
C GLU A 276 19.64 13.71 9.03
N ALA A 277 19.92 14.93 9.50
CA ALA A 277 19.25 16.17 9.11
C ALA A 277 20.25 17.15 8.47
#